data_AF-A0A3S1PWU7-F1
#
_entry.id   AF-A0A3S1PWU7-F1
#
_cell.length_a   1.000
_cell.length_b   1.000
_cell.length_c   1.000
_cell.angle_alpha   90.00
_cell.angle_beta   90.00
_cell.angle_gamma   90.00
#
_symmetry.space_group_name_H-M   'P 1'
#
loop_
_entity.id
_entity.type
_entity.pdbx_description
1 polymer ?
#
loop_
_entity_poly.entity_id
_entity_poly.type
_entity_poly.pdbx_seq_one_letter_code
_entity_poly.pdbx_strand_id
1 'polypeptide(L)'
;KEWTIGQRLVFEKNPDYFIKDRPHVDSFTIEIGQEPLVALLRLQKGEVDIAGDGISPAKYLEMKKSPEFEGMIVDRQQLETSYVTLNTQVKPFDNAKVRQAVNMAINKDRIVRIINGRATPASQVLPPLMPGYDQNYKGYAYDPEKAKALLAEAGLKDGFSTQIYTSNTDPQPRITQAIQQ
;
A
#
# COMPACT_ATOMS: atom_id res chain seq x y z
N LYS A 1 0.40 -29.44 -4.77
CA LYS A 1 -0.10 -30.57 -3.96
C LYS A 1 -1.58 -30.40 -3.61
N GLU A 2 -1.98 -29.30 -2.98
CA GLU A 2 -3.36 -29.11 -2.52
C GLU A 2 -3.75 -27.62 -2.61
N TRP A 3 -5.03 -27.34 -2.88
CA TRP A 3 -5.60 -26.01 -2.72
C TRP A 3 -6.95 -26.09 -2.00
N THR A 4 -7.04 -25.43 -0.85
CA THR A 4 -8.30 -25.16 -0.16
C THR A 4 -8.68 -23.70 -0.39
N ILE A 5 -9.75 -23.47 -1.15
CA ILE A 5 -10.18 -22.13 -1.60
C ILE A 5 -10.32 -21.19 -0.39
N GLY A 6 -9.68 -20.02 -0.49
CA GLY A 6 -9.73 -18.97 0.54
C GLY A 6 -8.98 -19.28 1.84
N GLN A 7 -8.30 -20.43 1.95
CA GLN A 7 -7.65 -20.86 3.19
C GLN A 7 -6.17 -21.19 3.02
N ARG A 8 -5.82 -22.07 2.09
CA ARG A 8 -4.43 -22.54 1.96
C ARG A 8 -4.07 -23.05 0.58
N LEU A 9 -2.81 -22.85 0.19
CA LEU A 9 -2.17 -23.54 -0.92
C LEU A 9 -0.96 -24.32 -0.39
N VAL A 10 -0.88 -25.60 -0.74
CA VAL A 10 0.25 -26.47 -0.38
C VAL A 10 0.98 -26.88 -1.65
N PHE A 11 2.26 -26.59 -1.65
CA PHE A 11 3.18 -26.91 -2.73
C PHE A 11 4.22 -27.91 -2.22
N GLU A 12 4.73 -28.71 -3.14
CA GLU A 12 5.79 -29.68 -2.88
C GLU A 12 6.90 -29.51 -3.91
N LYS A 13 8.10 -29.91 -3.52
CA LYS A 13 9.28 -29.87 -4.38
C LYS A 13 9.01 -30.64 -5.68
N ASN A 14 9.31 -30.00 -6.81
CA ASN A 14 9.34 -30.67 -8.09
C ASN A 14 10.68 -31.42 -8.23
N PRO A 15 10.70 -32.77 -8.23
CA PRO A 15 11.94 -33.53 -8.38
C PRO A 15 12.58 -33.36 -9.76
N ASP A 16 11.78 -33.01 -10.78
CA ASP A 16 12.22 -32.84 -12.17
C ASP A 16 12.48 -31.36 -12.50
N TYR A 17 12.74 -30.52 -11.49
CA TYR A 17 13.02 -29.11 -11.72
C TYR A 17 14.31 -28.94 -12.54
N PHE A 18 14.22 -28.14 -13.60
CA PHE A 18 15.27 -28.01 -14.60
C PHE A 18 16.58 -27.40 -14.08
N ILE A 19 16.54 -26.69 -12.94
CA ILE A 19 17.74 -26.24 -12.23
C ILE A 19 18.11 -27.28 -11.19
N LYS A 20 19.28 -27.91 -11.38
CA LYS A 20 19.84 -28.87 -10.43
C LYS A 20 19.94 -28.26 -9.02
N ASP A 21 19.75 -29.11 -8.02
CA ASP A 21 19.83 -28.78 -6.59
C ASP A 21 18.85 -27.69 -6.11
N ARG A 22 17.75 -27.46 -6.84
CA ARG A 22 16.67 -26.54 -6.45
C ARG A 22 15.27 -27.14 -6.62
N PRO A 23 14.27 -26.69 -5.85
CA PRO A 23 14.37 -25.84 -4.67
C PRO A 23 15.02 -26.55 -3.47
N HIS A 24 15.51 -25.77 -2.49
CA HIS A 24 16.14 -26.29 -1.28
C HIS A 24 15.15 -26.74 -0.20
N VAL A 25 13.88 -26.31 -0.31
CA VAL A 25 12.79 -26.73 0.59
C VAL A 25 11.98 -27.86 -0.04
N ASP A 26 11.50 -28.77 0.79
CA ASP A 26 10.68 -29.91 0.35
C ASP A 26 9.21 -29.54 0.12
N SER A 27 8.72 -28.54 0.85
CA SER A 27 7.37 -28.01 0.72
C SER A 27 7.32 -26.52 1.06
N PHE A 28 6.26 -25.86 0.60
CA PHE A 28 5.90 -24.55 1.11
C PHE A 28 4.39 -24.42 1.16
N THR A 29 3.89 -23.74 2.20
CA THR A 29 2.46 -23.52 2.42
C THR A 29 2.19 -22.03 2.44
N ILE A 30 1.18 -21.60 1.69
CA ILE A 30 0.64 -20.24 1.77
C ILE A 30 -0.69 -20.33 2.50
N GLU A 31 -0.81 -19.63 3.63
CA GLU A 31 -2.07 -19.47 4.33
C GLU A 31 -2.72 -18.15 3.94
N ILE A 32 -4.00 -18.19 3.57
CA ILE A 32 -4.77 -17.05 3.07
C ILE A 32 -5.66 -16.50 4.19
N GLY A 33 -5.99 -15.21 4.11
CA GLY A 33 -6.99 -14.58 4.97
C GLY A 33 -6.50 -14.35 6.40
N GLN A 34 -5.19 -14.32 6.59
CA GLN A 34 -4.59 -14.03 7.90
C GLN A 34 -4.63 -12.51 8.13
N GLU A 35 -5.11 -12.08 9.29
CA GLU A 35 -5.02 -10.68 9.69
C GLU A 35 -3.54 -10.35 10.03
N PRO A 36 -2.97 -9.21 9.57
CA PRO A 36 -1.56 -8.91 9.74
C PRO A 36 -0.99 -9.02 11.17
N LEU A 37 -1.75 -8.61 12.19
CA LEU A 37 -1.32 -8.75 13.58
C LEU A 37 -1.35 -10.21 14.04
N VAL A 38 -2.32 -11.00 13.58
CA VAL A 38 -2.37 -12.44 13.84
C VAL A 38 -1.20 -13.15 13.17
N ALA A 39 -0.92 -12.85 11.89
CA ALA A 39 0.22 -13.40 11.16
C ALA A 39 1.55 -13.07 11.87
N LEU A 40 1.69 -11.83 12.37
CA LEU A 40 2.85 -11.44 13.16
C LEU A 40 2.95 -12.26 14.46
N LEU A 41 1.89 -12.37 15.26
CA LEU A 41 1.92 -13.16 16.50
C LEU A 41 2.30 -14.62 16.24
N ARG A 42 1.86 -15.20 15.12
CA ARG A 42 2.23 -16.56 14.71
C ARG A 42 3.71 -16.66 14.33
N LEU A 43 4.26 -15.64 13.67
CA LEU A 43 5.70 -15.55 13.41
C LEU A 43 6.50 -15.52 14.71
N GLN A 44 6.07 -14.72 15.71
CA GLN A 44 6.74 -14.65 17.02
C GLN A 44 6.72 -15.98 17.79
N LYS A 45 5.70 -16.82 17.54
CA LYS A 45 5.59 -18.16 18.11
C LYS A 45 6.32 -19.24 17.32
N GLY A 46 6.92 -18.90 16.17
CA GLY A 46 7.53 -19.85 15.25
C GLY A 46 6.52 -20.77 14.54
N GLU A 47 5.25 -20.36 14.46
CA GLU A 47 4.20 -21.12 13.76
C GLU A 47 4.23 -20.87 12.24
N VAL A 48 4.81 -19.75 11.80
CA VAL A 48 5.03 -19.41 10.39
C VAL A 48 6.43 -18.81 10.22
N ASP A 49 7.04 -19.03 9.06
CA ASP A 49 8.38 -18.49 8.75
C ASP A 49 8.33 -17.05 8.20
N ILE A 50 7.20 -16.65 7.60
CA ILE A 50 7.01 -15.35 6.95
C ILE A 50 5.58 -14.87 7.21
N ALA A 51 5.41 -13.62 7.66
CA ALA A 51 4.10 -13.03 7.99
C ALA A 51 3.23 -12.65 6.76
N GLY A 52 3.73 -12.82 5.53
CA GLY A 52 3.00 -12.51 4.29
C GLY A 52 2.91 -11.01 3.98
N ASP A 53 1.96 -10.32 4.60
CA ASP A 53 1.61 -8.90 4.33
C ASP A 53 2.59 -7.88 4.96
N GLY A 54 3.66 -8.38 5.57
CA GLY A 54 4.66 -7.58 6.26
C GLY A 54 4.19 -7.09 7.63
N ILE A 55 4.90 -6.10 8.18
CA ILE A 55 4.68 -5.63 9.54
C ILE A 55 3.61 -4.53 9.53
N SER A 56 2.56 -4.66 10.35
CA SER A 56 1.57 -3.59 10.50
C SER A 56 2.23 -2.30 11.04
N PRO A 57 1.79 -1.09 10.63
CA PRO A 57 2.36 0.14 11.18
C PRO A 57 2.29 0.21 12.71
N ALA A 58 1.26 -0.36 13.34
CA ALA A 58 1.16 -0.33 14.80
C ALA A 58 2.33 -1.04 15.52
N LYS A 59 2.92 -2.07 14.88
CA LYS A 59 4.00 -2.89 15.45
C LYS A 59 5.38 -2.60 14.86
N TYR A 60 5.46 -1.85 13.76
CA TYR A 60 6.70 -1.63 13.04
C TYR A 60 7.84 -1.07 13.89
N LEU A 61 7.60 0.00 14.65
CA LEU A 61 8.65 0.64 15.46
C LEU A 61 9.10 -0.25 16.64
N GLU A 62 8.19 -1.03 17.20
CA GLU A 62 8.47 -2.00 18.26
C GLU A 62 9.38 -3.12 17.71
N MET A 63 8.99 -3.74 16.60
CA MET A 63 9.76 -4.79 15.96
C MET A 63 11.13 -4.32 15.47
N LYS A 64 11.20 -3.15 14.83
CA LYS A 64 12.46 -2.58 14.31
C LYS A 64 13.49 -2.32 15.42
N LYS A 65 13.05 -2.13 16.66
CA LYS A 65 13.92 -1.91 17.83
C LYS A 65 14.21 -3.20 18.61
N SER A 66 13.55 -4.30 18.27
CA SER A 66 13.73 -5.57 18.97
C SER A 66 14.95 -6.31 18.41
N PRO A 67 15.90 -6.73 19.27
CA PRO A 67 17.01 -7.59 18.85
C PRO A 67 16.54 -8.94 18.28
N GLU A 68 15.37 -9.42 18.68
CA GLU A 68 14.77 -10.67 18.20
C GLU A 68 14.49 -10.65 16.69
N PHE A 69 14.07 -9.50 16.15
CA PHE A 69 13.76 -9.34 14.73
C PHE A 69 14.90 -8.71 13.93
N GLU A 70 16.07 -8.54 14.57
CA GLU A 70 17.26 -8.02 13.89
C GLU A 70 17.65 -8.98 12.75
N GLY A 71 17.82 -8.46 11.54
CA GLY A 71 18.11 -9.26 10.34
C GLY A 71 16.90 -9.99 9.73
N MET A 72 15.74 -10.01 10.39
CA MET A 72 14.50 -10.58 9.83
C MET A 72 13.67 -9.55 9.04
N ILE A 73 13.93 -8.27 9.24
CA ILE A 73 13.21 -7.18 8.57
C ILE A 73 13.93 -6.79 7.28
N VAL A 74 13.26 -7.01 6.14
CA VAL A 74 13.73 -6.54 4.84
C VAL A 74 13.16 -5.15 4.56
N ASP A 75 14.01 -4.13 4.72
CA ASP A 75 13.68 -2.72 4.41
C ASP A 75 14.35 -2.33 3.09
N ARG A 76 13.56 -2.25 2.01
CA ARG A 76 14.05 -1.87 0.68
C ARG A 76 12.99 -1.09 -0.10
N GLN A 77 13.47 -0.21 -0.97
CA GLN A 77 12.58 0.51 -1.89
C GLN A 77 11.92 -0.48 -2.86
N GLN A 78 10.60 -0.34 -3.01
CA GLN A 78 9.81 -1.16 -3.92
C GLN A 78 9.51 -0.43 -5.22
N LEU A 79 9.39 -1.18 -6.32
CA LEU A 79 8.93 -0.68 -7.62
C LEU A 79 7.40 -0.56 -7.64
N GLU A 80 6.86 0.19 -6.68
CA GLU A 80 5.42 0.36 -6.48
C GLU A 80 5.10 1.85 -6.32
N THR A 81 3.93 2.26 -6.80
CA THR A 81 3.29 3.52 -6.41
C THR A 81 1.86 3.24 -5.97
N SER A 82 1.51 3.61 -4.75
CA SER A 82 0.13 3.56 -4.26
C SER A 82 -0.60 4.85 -4.64
N TYR A 83 -1.83 4.74 -5.15
CA TYR A 83 -2.61 5.88 -5.64
C TYR A 83 -4.10 5.68 -5.43
N VAL A 84 -4.85 6.79 -5.43
CA VAL A 84 -6.32 6.77 -5.52
C VAL A 84 -6.71 6.91 -6.98
N THR A 85 -7.52 5.98 -7.47
CA THR A 85 -8.05 6.05 -8.85
C THR A 85 -9.34 6.86 -8.85
N LEU A 86 -9.46 7.79 -9.80
CA LEU A 86 -10.69 8.56 -10.05
C LEU A 86 -11.31 8.09 -11.36
N ASN A 87 -12.58 7.70 -11.34
CA ASN A 87 -13.29 7.33 -12.56
C ASN A 87 -13.60 8.59 -13.39
N THR A 88 -12.79 8.85 -14.42
CA THR A 88 -12.88 10.05 -15.26
C THR A 88 -14.09 10.09 -16.19
N GLN A 89 -14.94 9.05 -16.19
CA GLN A 89 -16.18 9.01 -16.97
C GLN A 89 -17.41 9.31 -16.11
N VAL A 90 -17.24 9.48 -14.79
CA VAL A 90 -18.33 9.70 -13.84
C VAL A 90 -18.21 11.09 -13.24
N LYS A 91 -19.31 11.85 -13.26
CA LYS A 91 -19.38 13.15 -12.62
C LYS A 91 -19.11 13.05 -11.11
N PRO A 92 -18.37 13.99 -10.49
CA PRO A 92 -17.77 15.17 -11.10
C PRO A 92 -16.31 14.98 -11.57
N PHE A 93 -15.80 13.75 -11.60
CA PHE A 93 -14.41 13.44 -11.96
C PHE A 93 -14.13 13.47 -13.46
N ASP A 94 -15.15 13.59 -14.30
CA ASP A 94 -15.03 13.95 -15.71
C ASP A 94 -14.39 15.33 -15.91
N ASN A 95 -14.56 16.24 -14.95
CA ASN A 95 -13.92 17.55 -14.94
C ASN A 95 -12.47 17.48 -14.40
N ALA A 96 -11.49 17.93 -15.21
CA ALA A 96 -10.08 17.96 -14.83
C ALA A 96 -9.79 18.84 -13.60
N LYS A 97 -10.49 19.97 -13.43
CA LYS A 97 -10.32 20.86 -12.28
C LYS A 97 -10.67 20.17 -10.97
N VAL A 98 -11.69 19.31 -10.98
CA VAL A 98 -12.10 18.53 -9.81
C VAL A 98 -11.01 17.52 -9.44
N ARG A 99 -10.43 16.83 -10.42
CA ARG A 99 -9.31 15.88 -10.17
C ARG A 99 -8.06 16.58 -9.65
N GLN A 100 -7.76 17.78 -10.14
CA GLN A 100 -6.68 18.62 -9.64
C GLN A 100 -6.94 19.08 -8.21
N ALA A 101 -8.16 19.53 -7.90
CA ALA A 101 -8.56 19.92 -6.55
C ALA A 101 -8.39 18.77 -5.56
N VAL A 102 -8.83 17.55 -5.90
CA VAL A 102 -8.65 16.35 -5.07
C VAL A 102 -7.17 16.06 -4.82
N ASN A 103 -6.31 16.18 -5.83
CA ASN A 103 -4.86 15.99 -5.65
C ASN A 103 -4.25 16.99 -4.66
N MET A 104 -4.68 18.26 -4.73
CA MET A 104 -4.19 19.33 -3.85
C MET A 104 -4.77 19.24 -2.43
N ALA A 105 -5.95 18.63 -2.26
CA ALA A 105 -6.59 18.46 -0.96
C ALA A 105 -6.00 17.30 -0.13
N ILE A 106 -5.22 16.38 -0.73
CA ILE A 106 -4.68 15.21 -0.03
C ILE A 106 -3.28 15.51 0.52
N ASN A 107 -3.14 15.45 1.85
CA ASN A 107 -1.85 15.58 2.52
C ASN A 107 -1.06 14.26 2.49
N LYS A 108 -0.19 14.11 1.49
CA LYS A 108 0.64 12.91 1.31
C LYS A 108 1.60 12.66 2.49
N ASP A 109 2.15 13.71 3.11
CA ASP A 109 3.04 13.57 4.27
C ASP A 109 2.31 13.01 5.49
N ARG A 110 1.05 13.40 5.69
CA ARG A 110 0.19 12.84 6.75
C ARG A 110 0.01 11.33 6.55
N ILE A 111 -0.22 10.89 5.32
CA ILE A 111 -0.34 9.47 4.97
C ILE A 111 0.98 8.73 5.26
N VAL A 112 2.11 9.30 4.86
CA VAL A 112 3.44 8.72 5.15
C VAL A 112 3.69 8.57 6.65
N ARG A 113 3.24 9.53 7.48
CA ARG A 113 3.32 9.41 8.94
C ARG A 113 2.47 8.26 9.50
N ILE A 114 1.27 8.02 8.97
CA ILE A 114 0.39 6.91 9.40
C ILE A 114 1.07 5.55 9.24
N ILE A 115 1.91 5.40 8.22
CA ILE A 115 2.68 4.17 7.95
C ILE A 115 4.10 4.19 8.53
N ASN A 116 4.38 5.08 9.49
CA ASN A 116 5.70 5.27 10.14
C ASN A 116 6.85 5.57 9.17
N GLY A 117 6.62 6.38 8.15
CA GLY A 117 7.70 6.83 7.26
C GLY A 117 8.17 5.78 6.26
N ARG A 118 7.39 4.70 6.05
CA ARG A 118 7.75 3.58 5.16
C ARG A 118 7.45 3.82 3.67
N ALA A 119 7.16 5.06 3.30
CA ALA A 119 7.04 5.46 1.90
C ALA A 119 7.50 6.91 1.72
N THR A 120 7.73 7.29 0.47
CA THR A 120 7.99 8.68 0.07
C THR A 120 6.76 9.25 -0.64
N PRO A 121 6.38 10.52 -0.41
CA PRO A 121 5.29 11.15 -1.15
C PRO A 121 5.51 11.07 -2.66
N ALA A 122 4.59 10.45 -3.38
CA ALA A 122 4.68 10.33 -4.84
C ALA A 122 4.38 11.67 -5.52
N SER A 123 5.25 12.11 -6.43
CA SER A 123 4.98 13.25 -7.33
C SER A 123 4.32 12.80 -8.64
N GLN A 124 4.62 11.59 -9.12
CA GLN A 124 4.16 11.00 -10.38
C GLN A 124 3.79 9.53 -10.21
N VAL A 125 3.30 8.90 -11.29
CA VAL A 125 2.87 7.49 -11.31
C VAL A 125 4.04 6.51 -11.33
N LEU A 126 5.18 6.89 -11.91
CA LEU A 126 6.38 6.06 -11.91
C LEU A 126 7.07 6.20 -10.55
N PRO A 127 7.48 5.10 -9.89
CA PRO A 127 8.34 5.18 -8.72
C PRO A 127 9.79 5.53 -9.13
N PRO A 128 10.62 6.07 -8.21
CA PRO A 128 11.95 6.60 -8.54
C PRO A 128 12.92 5.63 -9.22
N LEU A 129 12.76 4.32 -8.99
CA LEU A 129 13.63 3.28 -9.56
C LEU A 129 13.18 2.80 -10.95
N MET A 130 12.05 3.28 -11.48
CA MET A 130 11.60 2.92 -12.82
C MET A 130 12.23 3.80 -13.91
N PRO A 131 12.69 3.21 -15.03
CA PRO A 131 13.09 3.97 -16.20
C PRO A 131 12.01 4.96 -16.65
N GLY A 132 12.41 6.20 -16.93
CA GLY A 132 11.49 7.27 -17.32
C GLY A 132 10.95 8.11 -16.16
N TYR A 133 11.34 7.83 -14.90
CA TYR A 133 11.03 8.70 -13.77
C TYR A 133 11.63 10.10 -13.95
N ASP A 134 10.79 11.15 -13.90
CA ASP A 134 11.25 12.53 -13.96
C ASP A 134 11.60 13.07 -12.56
N GLN A 135 12.89 13.27 -12.28
CA GLN A 135 13.36 13.80 -10.99
C GLN A 135 12.98 15.26 -10.74
N ASN A 136 12.65 16.01 -11.80
CA ASN A 136 12.31 17.43 -11.73
C ASN A 136 10.81 17.65 -11.55
N TYR A 137 9.97 16.67 -11.89
CA TYR A 137 8.52 16.79 -11.73
C TYR A 137 8.11 16.77 -10.25
N LYS A 138 7.57 17.90 -9.78
CA LYS A 138 7.16 18.09 -8.38
C LYS A 138 5.72 17.65 -8.09
N GLY A 139 4.90 17.44 -9.13
CA GLY A 139 3.51 17.08 -8.98
C GLY A 139 2.66 18.16 -8.30
N TYR A 140 1.56 17.74 -7.68
CA TYR A 140 0.67 18.63 -6.93
C TYR A 140 1.11 18.75 -5.47
N ALA A 141 1.29 19.99 -5.01
CA ALA A 141 1.49 20.30 -3.60
C ALA A 141 0.16 20.21 -2.83
N TYR A 142 0.26 19.96 -1.52
CA TYR A 142 -0.88 20.05 -0.61
C TYR A 142 -1.28 21.53 -0.44
N ASP A 143 -2.42 21.91 -1.00
CA ASP A 143 -2.95 23.27 -1.02
C ASP A 143 -4.49 23.24 -0.99
N PRO A 144 -5.10 23.12 0.21
CA PRO A 144 -6.55 23.09 0.36
C PRO A 144 -7.27 24.35 -0.13
N GLU A 145 -6.62 25.52 -0.07
CA GLU A 145 -7.24 26.78 -0.49
C GLU A 145 -7.35 26.83 -2.02
N LYS A 146 -6.29 26.44 -2.73
CA LYS A 146 -6.35 26.28 -4.19
C LYS A 146 -7.30 25.16 -4.62
N ALA A 147 -7.39 24.08 -3.86
CA ALA A 147 -8.37 23.02 -4.10
C ALA A 147 -9.81 23.56 -4.04
N LYS A 148 -10.16 24.33 -3.00
CA LYS A 148 -11.48 24.98 -2.87
C LYS A 148 -11.76 25.94 -4.03
N ALA A 149 -10.78 26.74 -4.43
CA ALA A 149 -10.92 27.65 -5.57
C ALA A 149 -11.22 26.89 -6.88
N LEU A 150 -10.49 25.79 -7.16
CA LEU A 150 -10.74 24.94 -8.32
C LEU A 150 -12.12 24.28 -8.30
N LEU A 151 -12.62 23.88 -7.13
CA LEU A 151 -13.98 23.36 -6.98
C LEU A 151 -15.03 24.44 -7.24
N ALA A 152 -14.83 25.66 -6.73
CA ALA A 152 -15.73 26.78 -7.01
C ALA A 152 -15.78 27.13 -8.52
N GLU A 153 -14.62 27.16 -9.19
CA GLU A 153 -14.54 27.32 -10.65
C GLU A 153 -15.21 26.20 -11.44
N ALA A 154 -15.27 25.00 -10.87
CA ALA A 154 -15.99 23.85 -11.44
C ALA A 154 -17.50 23.86 -11.12
N GLY A 155 -18.02 24.90 -10.45
CA GLY A 155 -19.42 25.00 -10.04
C GLY A 155 -19.77 24.19 -8.78
N LEU A 156 -18.77 23.74 -8.02
CA LEU A 156 -18.90 22.88 -6.84
C LEU A 156 -18.43 23.60 -5.56
N LYS A 157 -18.80 24.87 -5.40
CA LYS A 157 -18.40 25.70 -4.25
C LYS A 157 -18.76 25.09 -2.88
N ASP A 158 -19.88 24.37 -2.82
CA ASP A 158 -20.41 23.73 -1.61
C ASP A 158 -19.95 22.26 -1.49
N GLY A 159 -19.06 21.82 -2.39
CA GLY A 159 -18.55 20.45 -2.44
C GLY A 159 -19.49 19.48 -3.15
N PHE A 160 -19.23 18.18 -2.95
CA PHE A 160 -20.02 17.07 -3.47
C PHE A 160 -19.79 15.82 -2.61
N SER A 161 -20.67 14.83 -2.74
CA SER A 161 -20.47 13.51 -2.13
C SER A 161 -19.97 12.49 -3.16
N THR A 162 -19.10 11.59 -2.71
CA THR A 162 -18.58 10.47 -3.51
C THR A 162 -18.27 9.29 -2.60
N GLN A 163 -17.97 8.14 -3.19
CA GLN A 163 -17.47 6.96 -2.48
C GLN A 163 -16.00 6.75 -2.79
N ILE A 164 -15.24 6.31 -1.78
CA ILE A 164 -13.88 5.81 -1.91
C ILE A 164 -13.88 4.36 -1.47
N TYR A 165 -13.51 3.46 -2.38
CA TYR A 165 -13.38 2.04 -2.08
C TYR A 165 -11.95 1.75 -1.64
N THR A 166 -11.81 0.89 -0.64
CA THR A 166 -10.51 0.50 -0.08
C THR A 166 -10.60 -0.95 0.42
N SER A 167 -9.46 -1.63 0.50
CA SER A 167 -9.42 -2.94 1.15
C SER A 167 -9.68 -2.77 2.65
N ASN A 168 -10.26 -3.80 3.28
CA ASN A 168 -10.53 -3.82 4.71
C ASN A 168 -9.30 -4.21 5.57
N THR A 169 -8.14 -4.43 4.95
CA THR A 169 -6.90 -4.80 5.63
C THR A 169 -6.05 -3.58 5.97
N ASP A 170 -5.50 -3.56 7.18
CA ASP A 170 -4.58 -2.52 7.65
C ASP A 170 -3.33 -2.41 6.73
N PRO A 171 -2.85 -1.20 6.38
CA PRO A 171 -3.26 0.12 6.87
C PRO A 171 -4.33 0.84 6.04
N GLN A 172 -4.93 0.19 5.06
CA GLN A 172 -5.73 0.86 4.04
C GLN A 172 -6.97 1.59 4.58
N PRO A 173 -7.74 1.04 5.55
CA PRO A 173 -8.83 1.79 6.17
C PRO A 173 -8.38 3.10 6.84
N ARG A 174 -7.22 3.10 7.51
CA ARG A 174 -6.68 4.29 8.18
C ARG A 174 -6.22 5.35 7.18
N ILE A 175 -5.60 4.93 6.08
CA ILE A 175 -5.21 5.81 4.98
C ILE A 175 -6.45 6.46 4.36
N THR A 176 -7.48 5.66 4.07
CA THR A 176 -8.74 6.14 3.48
C THR A 176 -9.47 7.11 4.42
N GLN A 177 -9.52 6.84 5.72
CA GLN A 177 -10.06 7.77 6.72
C GLN A 177 -9.28 9.09 6.76
N ALA A 178 -7.96 9.05 6.62
CA ALA A 178 -7.14 10.25 6.59
C ALA A 178 -7.32 11.09 5.31
N ILE A 179 -7.73 10.46 4.21
CA ILE A 179 -8.12 11.14 2.96
C ILE A 179 -9.53 11.76 3.08
N GLN A 180 -10.43 11.12 3.83
CA GLN A 180 -11.79 11.61 4.04
C GLN A 180 -11.86 12.88 4.90
N GLN A 181 -10.92 13.05 5.83
CA GLN A 181 -10.85 14.17 6.78
C GLN A 181 -10.15 15.41 6.20
#